data_AF-A0A817KKZ0-F1
#
_entry.id   AF-A0A817KKZ0-F1
#
_cell.length_a   1.000
_cell.length_b   1.000
_cell.length_c   1.000
_cell.angle_alpha   90.00
_cell.angle_beta   90.00
_cell.angle_gamma   90.00
#
_symmetry.space_group_name_H-M   'P 1'
#
loop_
_entity.id
_entity.type
_entity.pdbx_description
1 polymer ?
#
loop_
_entity_poly.entity_id
_entity_poly.type
_entity_poly.pdbx_seq_one_letter_code
_entity_poly.pdbx_strand_id
1 'polypeptide(L)'
;MKELFELSNSYTDNCSREKEDRQAIRKEDFILDKLNNETIYQLPGLINEQQFIDHTDQIQVDDCTNCRILIGPVHGSIFIRDSTNCILATVCQLIIESSLYIRFGCLTLSYYKNILFVEQYKAADVSPWNNTWGNIHDFTSIPGTNNYSLLDPNENLFKYLPIPLDPSCSHLNINDNMETSITPFTYGELYRNRNEERCLVVFFHHSNADSCARELIAMTKQSQLVLVQTKCYLINEMSASRLFSGNSAYNSLVTKGPVIGLEFAGTNCVQICQQLLNDFIKLKYQNLPYFISQSATDAHEQLDKFYNFASMQMFA
;
A
#
# COMPACT_ATOMS: atom_id res chain seq x y z
N MET A 1 37.77 31.33 16.14
CA MET A 1 38.61 30.98 14.98
C MET A 1 37.72 30.32 13.95
N LYS A 2 37.45 31.06 12.88
CA LYS A 2 36.99 30.54 11.59
C LYS A 2 38.23 30.10 10.82
N GLU A 3 38.14 29.01 10.08
CA GLU A 3 38.90 28.68 8.87
C GLU A 3 38.31 27.34 8.38
N LEU A 4 37.43 27.26 7.38
CA LEU A 4 37.64 27.50 5.94
C LEU A 4 38.95 26.90 5.47
N PHE A 5 38.89 25.72 4.84
CA PHE A 5 39.93 25.27 3.92
C PHE A 5 39.32 24.90 2.58
N GLU A 6 39.94 25.52 1.58
CA GLU A 6 39.54 25.65 0.20
C GLU A 6 39.85 24.40 -0.61
N LEU A 7 39.03 24.19 -1.64
CA LEU A 7 39.28 23.30 -2.76
C LEU A 7 40.54 23.77 -3.52
N SER A 8 41.52 22.87 -3.69
CA SER A 8 42.48 22.98 -4.80
C SER A 8 42.43 21.70 -5.63
N ASN A 9 41.99 21.86 -6.88
CA ASN A 9 42.10 20.85 -7.92
C ASN A 9 43.56 20.78 -8.37
N SER A 10 44.18 19.61 -8.29
CA SER A 10 45.26 19.24 -9.19
C SER A 10 44.82 18.05 -10.03
N TYR A 11 44.48 18.35 -11.29
CA TYR A 11 44.37 17.35 -12.33
C TYR A 11 45.74 16.68 -12.51
N THR A 12 45.80 15.38 -12.25
CA THR A 12 46.71 14.49 -12.97
C THR A 12 45.88 13.32 -13.48
N ASP A 13 45.74 13.29 -14.81
CA ASP A 13 45.21 12.16 -15.57
C ASP A 13 46.03 10.91 -15.23
N ASN A 14 45.38 9.93 -14.61
CA ASN A 14 45.73 8.53 -14.75
C ASN A 14 44.44 7.74 -14.90
N CYS A 15 43.99 7.67 -16.15
CA CYS A 15 42.92 6.81 -16.61
C CYS A 15 43.38 5.34 -16.52
N SER A 16 43.11 4.69 -15.39
CA SER A 16 42.93 3.25 -15.32
C SER A 16 41.47 3.00 -14.94
N ARG A 17 40.61 2.97 -15.96
CA ARG A 17 39.27 2.39 -15.85
C ARG A 17 39.44 0.89 -15.59
N GLU A 18 39.46 0.50 -14.32
CA GLU A 18 39.08 -0.87 -13.96
C GLU A 18 37.62 -1.02 -14.38
N LYS A 19 37.39 -1.76 -15.47
CA LYS A 19 36.05 -2.25 -15.79
C LYS A 19 35.77 -3.33 -14.76
N GLU A 20 35.04 -2.97 -13.71
CA GLU A 20 34.35 -3.96 -12.90
C GLU A 20 33.48 -4.81 -13.84
N ASP A 21 33.76 -6.11 -13.89
CA ASP A 21 32.99 -7.10 -14.63
C ASP A 21 31.58 -7.14 -14.04
N ARG A 22 30.66 -6.36 -14.63
CA ARG A 22 29.24 -6.55 -14.35
C ARG A 22 28.85 -7.93 -14.81
N GLN A 23 28.48 -8.80 -13.86
CA GLN A 23 28.03 -10.15 -14.15
C GLN A 23 26.83 -10.05 -15.13
N ALA A 24 26.92 -10.70 -16.28
CA ALA A 24 25.90 -10.59 -17.31
C ALA A 24 24.60 -11.24 -16.82
N ILE A 25 23.63 -10.40 -16.47
CA ILE A 25 22.29 -10.80 -16.03
C ILE A 25 21.57 -11.50 -17.19
N ARG A 26 21.09 -12.72 -16.97
CA ARG A 26 20.39 -13.50 -18.00
C ARG A 26 18.91 -13.58 -17.71
N LYS A 27 18.09 -13.72 -18.75
CA LYS A 27 16.63 -13.80 -18.59
C LYS A 27 16.21 -15.04 -17.81
N GLU A 28 16.96 -16.12 -17.98
CA GLU A 28 16.72 -17.41 -17.35
C GLU A 28 16.85 -17.34 -15.82
N ASP A 29 17.63 -16.39 -15.29
CA ASP A 29 17.81 -16.21 -13.85
C ASP A 29 16.53 -15.69 -13.15
N PHE A 30 15.57 -15.20 -13.93
CA PHE A 30 14.27 -14.68 -13.45
C PHE A 30 13.10 -15.63 -13.73
N ILE A 31 13.37 -16.84 -14.23
CA ILE A 31 12.34 -17.83 -14.57
C ILE A 31 12.45 -19.00 -13.61
N LEU A 32 11.36 -19.26 -12.90
CA LEU A 32 11.18 -20.46 -12.07
C LEU A 32 10.30 -21.44 -12.86
N ASP A 33 10.91 -22.47 -13.46
CA ASP A 33 10.22 -23.46 -14.31
C ASP A 33 10.44 -24.89 -13.80
N LYS A 34 9.41 -25.74 -13.94
CA LYS A 34 9.43 -27.19 -13.64
C LYS A 34 9.87 -27.59 -12.22
N LEU A 35 9.59 -26.74 -11.24
CA LEU A 35 9.87 -27.03 -9.84
C LEU A 35 8.81 -27.96 -9.24
N ASN A 36 9.22 -28.91 -8.40
CA ASN A 36 8.27 -29.84 -7.76
C ASN A 36 8.70 -30.16 -6.31
N ASN A 37 7.83 -29.83 -5.35
CA ASN A 37 8.10 -29.95 -3.91
C ASN A 37 9.34 -29.17 -3.45
N GLU A 38 9.57 -28.01 -4.07
CA GLU A 38 10.70 -27.14 -3.79
C GLU A 38 10.24 -25.83 -3.17
N THR A 39 11.10 -25.26 -2.33
CA THR A 39 10.93 -23.92 -1.79
C THR A 39 12.10 -23.07 -2.28
N ILE A 40 11.80 -22.06 -3.09
CA ILE A 40 12.79 -21.16 -3.66
C ILE A 40 12.63 -19.79 -3.01
N TYR A 41 13.78 -19.17 -2.69
CA TYR A 41 13.82 -17.82 -2.15
C TYR A 41 14.60 -16.91 -3.05
N GLN A 42 14.08 -15.71 -3.13
CA GLN A 42 14.52 -14.65 -4.00
C GLN A 42 14.57 -13.40 -3.11
N LEU A 43 15.70 -13.22 -2.42
CA LEU A 43 15.82 -12.32 -1.27
C LEU A 43 16.11 -10.87 -1.69
N PRO A 44 15.59 -9.85 -0.96
CA PRO A 44 15.93 -8.46 -1.20
C PRO A 44 17.41 -8.16 -0.94
N GLY A 45 18.08 -7.46 -1.86
CA GLY A 45 19.39 -6.86 -1.65
C GLY A 45 20.58 -7.83 -1.51
N LEU A 46 21.41 -7.93 -2.55
CA LEU A 46 22.84 -8.21 -2.37
C LEU A 46 23.55 -6.88 -2.06
N ILE A 47 24.03 -6.70 -0.83
CA ILE A 47 25.04 -5.69 -0.50
C ILE A 47 26.39 -6.26 -0.94
N ASN A 48 27.16 -5.49 -1.72
CA ASN A 48 28.35 -5.87 -2.53
C ASN A 48 28.03 -6.27 -3.99
N GLU A 49 27.36 -5.35 -4.70
CA GLU A 49 27.43 -5.15 -6.17
C GLU A 49 26.80 -6.20 -7.11
N GLN A 50 25.46 -6.08 -7.26
CA GLN A 50 24.57 -6.50 -8.39
C GLN A 50 23.85 -7.87 -8.25
N GLN A 51 22.56 -8.08 -8.56
CA GLN A 51 21.33 -7.25 -8.66
C GLN A 51 20.10 -8.10 -8.17
N PHE A 52 19.18 -7.39 -7.49
CA PHE A 52 17.72 -7.47 -7.22
C PHE A 52 16.85 -8.73 -7.25
N ILE A 53 15.99 -8.81 -6.21
CA ILE A 53 14.52 -9.02 -6.31
C ILE A 53 13.81 -7.97 -5.44
N ASP A 54 13.56 -6.84 -6.08
CA ASP A 54 13.11 -5.56 -5.56
C ASP A 54 12.26 -4.99 -6.70
N HIS A 55 11.02 -4.59 -6.42
CA HIS A 55 10.00 -4.12 -7.37
C HIS A 55 10.05 -4.70 -8.80
N THR A 56 9.11 -5.57 -9.16
CA THR A 56 9.03 -6.09 -10.53
C THR A 56 8.10 -5.25 -11.39
N ASP A 57 8.40 -5.06 -12.67
CA ASP A 57 7.48 -4.40 -13.60
C ASP A 57 6.28 -5.29 -13.94
N GLN A 58 6.52 -6.58 -14.18
CA GLN A 58 5.48 -7.54 -14.52
C GLN A 58 5.86 -8.92 -14.02
N ILE A 59 4.90 -9.65 -13.46
CA ILE A 59 5.05 -11.07 -13.13
C ILE A 59 4.01 -11.88 -13.91
N GLN A 60 4.42 -13.07 -14.36
CA GLN A 60 3.52 -14.07 -14.91
C GLN A 60 3.60 -15.34 -14.05
N VAL A 61 2.44 -15.86 -13.66
CA VAL A 61 2.28 -17.11 -12.91
C VAL A 61 1.39 -18.02 -13.74
N ASP A 62 1.99 -19.00 -14.39
CA ASP A 62 1.31 -19.88 -15.34
C ASP A 62 1.41 -21.33 -14.88
N ASP A 63 0.35 -22.09 -15.12
CA ASP A 63 0.32 -23.55 -14.92
C ASP A 63 0.77 -24.01 -13.50
N CYS A 64 0.58 -23.17 -12.49
CA CYS A 64 0.99 -23.44 -11.12
C CYS A 64 -0.11 -24.19 -10.37
N THR A 65 0.24 -25.27 -9.66
CA THR A 65 -0.70 -26.05 -8.86
C THR A 65 -0.19 -26.26 -7.45
N ASN A 66 -1.03 -25.97 -6.45
CA ASN A 66 -0.68 -26.09 -5.02
C ASN A 66 0.52 -25.22 -4.59
N CYS A 67 0.73 -24.08 -5.26
CA CYS A 67 1.85 -23.19 -4.97
C CYS A 67 1.51 -22.14 -3.91
N ARG A 68 2.52 -21.72 -3.15
CA ARG A 68 2.45 -20.57 -2.24
C ARG A 68 3.47 -19.55 -2.70
N ILE A 69 3.02 -18.36 -3.04
CA ILE A 69 3.80 -17.37 -3.76
C ILE A 69 3.71 -16.05 -3.00
N LEU A 70 4.86 -15.53 -2.60
CA LEU A 70 4.99 -14.19 -2.02
C LEU A 70 5.79 -13.34 -3.01
N ILE A 71 5.18 -12.26 -3.48
CA ILE A 71 5.80 -11.32 -4.40
C ILE A 71 5.82 -9.96 -3.71
N GLY A 72 6.95 -9.25 -3.80
CA GLY A 72 7.03 -7.85 -3.39
C GLY A 72 6.09 -6.95 -4.19
N PRO A 73 6.12 -5.63 -3.94
CA PRO A 73 5.36 -4.68 -4.73
C PRO A 73 5.71 -4.76 -6.23
N VAL A 74 4.70 -4.69 -7.09
CA VAL A 74 4.88 -4.74 -8.55
C VAL A 74 4.39 -3.41 -9.13
N HIS A 75 5.23 -2.79 -9.97
CA HIS A 75 4.91 -1.49 -10.60
C HIS A 75 3.78 -1.64 -11.63
N GLY A 76 3.86 -2.66 -12.48
CA GLY A 76 2.84 -2.96 -13.49
C GLY A 76 1.85 -4.01 -13.03
N SER A 77 1.82 -5.15 -13.72
CA SER A 77 0.75 -6.15 -13.58
C SER A 77 1.28 -7.53 -13.21
N ILE A 78 0.48 -8.28 -12.46
CA ILE A 78 0.70 -9.69 -12.19
C ILE A 78 -0.39 -10.45 -12.94
N PHE A 79 0.01 -11.30 -13.87
CA PHE A 79 -0.90 -12.17 -14.62
C PHE A 79 -0.84 -13.57 -14.05
N ILE A 80 -2.01 -14.14 -13.73
CA ILE A 80 -2.14 -15.50 -13.23
C ILE A 80 -3.02 -16.25 -14.22
N ARG A 81 -2.49 -17.33 -14.81
CA ARG A 81 -3.19 -18.13 -15.81
C ARG A 81 -3.10 -19.60 -15.46
N ASP A 82 -4.17 -20.33 -15.76
CA ASP A 82 -4.23 -21.79 -15.67
C ASP A 82 -3.72 -22.39 -14.35
N SER A 83 -3.86 -21.63 -13.27
CA SER A 83 -3.31 -21.97 -11.95
C SER A 83 -4.41 -22.40 -10.98
N THR A 84 -4.15 -23.46 -10.21
CA THR A 84 -5.17 -24.07 -9.33
C THR A 84 -4.65 -24.25 -7.91
N ASN A 85 -5.48 -23.90 -6.93
CA ASN A 85 -5.17 -24.05 -5.50
C ASN A 85 -3.85 -23.34 -5.09
N CYS A 86 -3.63 -22.15 -5.64
CA CYS A 86 -2.48 -21.31 -5.32
C CYS A 86 -2.85 -20.27 -4.25
N ILE A 87 -1.86 -19.90 -3.45
CA ILE A 87 -1.95 -18.79 -2.50
C ILE A 87 -0.96 -17.73 -2.97
N LEU A 88 -1.45 -16.52 -3.21
CA LEU A 88 -0.64 -15.39 -3.62
C LEU A 88 -0.77 -14.27 -2.59
N ALA A 89 0.36 -13.75 -2.14
CA ALA A 89 0.45 -12.52 -1.34
C ALA A 89 1.31 -11.51 -2.11
N THR A 90 0.72 -10.36 -2.45
CA THR A 90 1.40 -9.32 -3.23
C THR A 90 0.65 -7.98 -3.15
N VAL A 91 1.21 -6.96 -3.80
CA VAL A 91 0.67 -5.61 -3.92
C VAL A 91 0.53 -5.30 -5.40
N CYS A 92 -0.71 -5.32 -5.90
CA CYS A 92 -1.06 -5.02 -7.29
C CYS A 92 -2.53 -4.60 -7.41
N GLN A 93 -2.93 -4.15 -8.61
CA GLN A 93 -4.34 -3.98 -8.96
C GLN A 93 -4.98 -5.33 -9.34
N LEU A 94 -6.28 -5.48 -9.05
CA LEU A 94 -6.98 -6.77 -9.13
C LEU A 94 -8.14 -6.75 -10.12
N ILE A 95 -8.13 -7.70 -11.06
CA ILE A 95 -9.24 -8.03 -11.96
C ILE A 95 -9.31 -9.55 -12.11
N ILE A 96 -10.49 -10.10 -12.43
CA ILE A 96 -10.67 -11.52 -12.72
C ILE A 96 -11.44 -11.73 -14.02
N GLU A 97 -11.13 -12.83 -14.71
CA GLU A 97 -11.80 -13.27 -15.92
C GLU A 97 -11.75 -14.81 -15.97
N SER A 98 -12.85 -15.44 -16.37
CA SER A 98 -12.99 -16.90 -16.56
C SER A 98 -12.46 -17.72 -15.38
N SER A 99 -12.64 -17.21 -14.16
CA SER A 99 -12.06 -17.78 -12.94
C SER A 99 -13.14 -18.02 -11.89
N LEU A 100 -12.96 -19.04 -11.04
CA LEU A 100 -13.94 -19.44 -10.01
C LEU A 100 -13.27 -19.66 -8.66
N TYR A 101 -14.03 -19.43 -7.59
CA TYR A 101 -13.65 -19.66 -6.20
C TYR A 101 -12.41 -18.87 -5.74
N ILE A 102 -12.17 -17.69 -6.31
CA ILE A 102 -11.09 -16.82 -5.88
C ILE A 102 -11.45 -16.17 -4.54
N ARG A 103 -10.50 -16.04 -3.63
CA ARG A 103 -10.70 -15.36 -2.35
C ARG A 103 -9.68 -14.24 -2.17
N PHE A 104 -10.15 -13.06 -1.79
CA PHE A 104 -9.31 -11.87 -1.59
C PHE A 104 -9.28 -11.45 -0.12
N GLY A 105 -8.13 -10.96 0.35
CA GLY A 105 -7.94 -10.45 1.71
C GLY A 105 -7.00 -9.25 1.74
N CYS A 106 -7.09 -8.43 2.78
CA CYS A 106 -6.14 -7.33 2.99
C CYS A 106 -4.77 -7.90 3.36
N LEU A 107 -3.73 -7.54 2.61
CA LEU A 107 -2.36 -7.96 2.93
C LEU A 107 -1.81 -7.11 4.09
N THR A 108 -1.61 -7.74 5.25
CA THR A 108 -0.84 -7.18 6.37
C THR A 108 0.42 -7.99 6.56
N LEU A 109 1.46 -7.65 5.81
CA LEU A 109 2.78 -8.26 5.93
C LEU A 109 3.81 -7.17 6.26
N SER A 110 4.80 -7.53 7.06
CA SER A 110 5.95 -6.69 7.39
C SER A 110 7.20 -7.57 7.44
N TYR A 111 8.30 -7.05 6.89
CA TYR A 111 9.64 -7.63 7.03
C TYR A 111 10.69 -6.53 7.11
N TYR A 112 11.87 -6.87 7.64
CA TYR A 112 13.04 -6.03 7.80
C TYR A 112 12.75 -4.70 8.51
N LYS A 113 11.91 -4.76 9.56
CA LYS A 113 11.43 -3.57 10.30
C LYS A 113 10.85 -2.49 9.36
N ASN A 114 10.29 -2.88 8.23
CA ASN A 114 9.70 -2.04 7.17
C ASN A 114 10.67 -1.18 6.35
N ILE A 115 11.98 -1.17 6.62
CA ILE A 115 12.89 -0.26 5.91
C ILE A 115 12.97 -0.65 4.43
N LEU A 116 13.31 -1.90 4.14
CA LEU A 116 13.40 -2.40 2.75
C LEU A 116 12.04 -2.40 2.05
N PHE A 117 10.96 -2.65 2.79
CA PHE A 117 9.63 -2.67 2.21
C PHE A 117 9.17 -1.25 1.83
N VAL A 118 9.55 -0.18 2.55
CA VAL A 118 9.27 1.21 2.14
C VAL A 118 10.01 1.55 0.84
N GLU A 119 11.27 1.12 0.72
CA GLU A 119 12.08 1.35 -0.48
C GLU A 119 11.48 0.63 -1.70
N GLN A 120 11.02 -0.60 -1.53
CA GLN A 120 10.35 -1.37 -2.58
C GLN A 120 9.03 -0.75 -3.05
N TYR A 121 8.19 -0.22 -2.15
CA TYR A 121 6.97 0.51 -2.58
C TYR A 121 7.33 1.75 -3.40
N LYS A 122 8.36 2.51 -2.96
CA LYS A 122 8.82 3.69 -3.70
C LYS A 122 9.38 3.33 -5.07
N ALA A 123 10.16 2.26 -5.14
CA ALA A 123 10.76 1.82 -6.38
C ALA A 123 9.72 1.22 -7.35
N ALA A 124 8.66 0.61 -6.82
CA ALA A 124 7.50 0.17 -7.60
C ALA A 124 6.53 1.30 -7.96
N ASP A 125 6.76 2.54 -7.52
CA ASP A 125 5.80 3.66 -7.62
C ASP A 125 4.38 3.31 -7.12
N VAL A 126 4.30 2.48 -6.07
CA VAL A 126 3.04 2.10 -5.44
C VAL A 126 2.89 2.81 -4.11
N SER A 127 1.72 3.39 -3.86
CA SER A 127 1.39 3.97 -2.56
C SER A 127 0.82 2.92 -1.61
N PRO A 128 1.33 2.79 -0.36
CA PRO A 128 0.73 1.91 0.64
C PRO A 128 -0.66 2.37 1.10
N TRP A 129 -1.02 3.62 0.78
CA TRP A 129 -2.33 4.19 1.03
C TRP A 129 -3.32 3.91 -0.09
N ASN A 130 -2.93 3.20 -1.16
CA ASN A 130 -3.80 2.86 -2.29
C ASN A 130 -4.06 1.34 -2.32
N ASN A 131 -4.85 0.85 -1.36
CA ASN A 131 -5.20 -0.56 -1.27
C ASN A 131 -6.69 -0.78 -1.55
N THR A 132 -7.01 -1.44 -2.67
CA THR A 132 -8.39 -1.70 -3.14
C THR A 132 -8.71 -3.19 -3.21
N TRP A 133 -8.09 -3.99 -2.35
CA TRP A 133 -8.19 -5.46 -2.33
C TRP A 133 -9.61 -6.05 -2.34
N GLY A 134 -10.61 -5.29 -1.86
CA GLY A 134 -12.01 -5.73 -1.83
C GLY A 134 -12.83 -5.34 -3.05
N ASN A 135 -12.34 -4.43 -3.91
CA ASN A 135 -13.06 -3.91 -5.08
C ASN A 135 -12.62 -4.64 -6.35
N ILE A 136 -13.26 -5.77 -6.64
CA ILE A 136 -12.88 -6.68 -7.72
C ILE A 136 -13.80 -6.50 -8.92
N HIS A 137 -13.21 -6.31 -10.10
CA HIS A 137 -13.95 -6.36 -11.36
C HIS A 137 -13.90 -7.78 -11.96
N ASP A 138 -15.07 -8.38 -12.17
CA ASP A 138 -15.23 -9.70 -12.80
C ASP A 138 -15.85 -9.57 -14.20
N PHE A 139 -15.02 -9.76 -15.22
CA PHE A 139 -15.42 -9.68 -16.63
C PHE A 139 -16.35 -10.82 -17.08
N THR A 140 -16.44 -11.89 -16.28
CA THR A 140 -17.20 -13.11 -16.60
C THR A 140 -18.27 -13.42 -15.54
N SER A 141 -18.69 -12.39 -14.81
CA SER A 141 -19.76 -12.53 -13.83
C SER A 141 -21.05 -13.02 -14.49
N ILE A 142 -21.68 -14.03 -13.88
CA ILE A 142 -22.99 -14.55 -14.29
C ILE A 142 -23.99 -14.14 -13.22
N PRO A 143 -25.15 -13.54 -13.58
CA PRO A 143 -26.17 -13.18 -12.61
C PRO A 143 -26.58 -14.36 -11.72
N GLY A 144 -26.48 -14.18 -10.40
CA GLY A 144 -26.85 -15.20 -9.41
C GLY A 144 -25.73 -16.18 -9.04
N THR A 145 -24.57 -16.13 -9.69
CA THR A 145 -23.35 -16.81 -9.22
C THR A 145 -22.40 -15.82 -8.57
N ASN A 146 -21.42 -16.35 -7.84
CA ASN A 146 -20.33 -15.55 -7.32
C ASN A 146 -19.00 -16.25 -7.58
N ASN A 147 -18.17 -15.64 -8.42
CA ASN A 147 -16.90 -16.21 -8.84
C ASN A 147 -15.79 -15.95 -7.81
N TYR A 148 -15.99 -15.00 -6.89
CA TYR A 148 -15.03 -14.69 -5.84
C TYR A 148 -15.71 -14.42 -4.49
N SER A 149 -14.95 -14.45 -3.41
CA SER A 149 -15.40 -13.97 -2.11
C SER A 149 -14.29 -13.20 -1.40
N LEU A 150 -14.66 -12.53 -0.31
CA LEU A 150 -13.68 -11.88 0.56
C LEU A 150 -13.40 -12.78 1.75
N LEU A 151 -12.14 -12.82 2.20
CA LEU A 151 -11.71 -13.52 3.40
C LEU A 151 -12.22 -12.81 4.65
N ASP A 152 -12.42 -13.56 5.73
CA ASP A 152 -12.75 -12.97 7.02
C ASP A 152 -11.55 -12.13 7.51
N PRO A 153 -11.76 -10.86 7.91
CA PRO A 153 -10.76 -9.99 8.52
C PRO A 153 -9.97 -10.63 9.68
N ASN A 154 -10.56 -11.62 10.36
CA ASN A 154 -9.96 -12.31 11.49
C ASN A 154 -9.19 -13.58 11.09
N GLU A 155 -9.13 -13.94 9.79
CA GLU A 155 -8.32 -15.06 9.35
C GLU A 155 -6.82 -14.76 9.53
N ASN A 156 -6.10 -15.75 10.07
CA ASN A 156 -4.65 -15.65 10.23
C ASN A 156 -3.94 -15.80 8.87
N LEU A 157 -3.15 -14.80 8.46
CA LEU A 157 -2.41 -14.81 7.19
C LEU A 157 -1.46 -16.02 7.06
N PHE A 158 -0.77 -16.39 8.14
CA PHE A 158 0.18 -17.50 8.18
C PHE A 158 -0.46 -18.88 8.07
N LYS A 159 -1.79 -19.00 8.19
CA LYS A 159 -2.53 -20.21 7.80
C LYS A 159 -2.37 -20.50 6.30
N TYR A 160 -2.27 -19.43 5.50
CA TYR A 160 -2.20 -19.49 4.05
C TYR A 160 -0.75 -19.44 3.57
N LEU A 161 0.04 -18.51 4.12
CA LEU A 161 1.42 -18.26 3.70
C LEU A 161 2.35 -18.44 4.90
N PRO A 162 2.82 -19.66 5.24
CA PRO A 162 3.63 -19.87 6.43
C PRO A 162 4.96 -19.14 6.32
N ILE A 163 5.52 -18.75 7.47
CA ILE A 163 6.83 -18.13 7.55
C ILE A 163 7.89 -19.12 7.03
N PRO A 164 8.79 -18.69 6.13
CA PRO A 164 9.96 -19.46 5.72
C PRO A 164 10.76 -19.98 6.92
N LEU A 165 10.99 -21.29 6.98
CA LEU A 165 11.84 -21.92 8.03
C LEU A 165 13.33 -21.90 7.69
N ASP A 166 13.68 -21.47 6.47
CA ASP A 166 15.07 -21.43 6.01
C ASP A 166 15.88 -20.41 6.83
N PRO A 167 17.03 -20.79 7.42
CA PRO A 167 17.88 -19.88 8.17
C PRO A 167 18.30 -18.63 7.39
N SER A 168 18.42 -18.73 6.06
CA SER A 168 18.71 -17.58 5.19
C SER A 168 17.62 -16.51 5.25
N CYS A 169 16.38 -16.86 5.61
CA CYS A 169 15.26 -15.92 5.72
C CYS A 169 15.09 -15.34 7.13
N SER A 170 15.81 -15.84 8.14
CA SER A 170 15.62 -15.45 9.55
C SER A 170 15.81 -13.94 9.79
N HIS A 171 16.76 -13.33 9.07
CA HIS A 171 17.05 -11.90 9.17
C HIS A 171 15.92 -11.00 8.62
N LEU A 172 15.01 -11.56 7.81
CA LEU A 172 13.86 -10.83 7.28
C LEU A 172 12.85 -10.48 8.38
N ASN A 173 12.80 -11.22 9.49
CA ASN A 173 11.85 -10.94 10.59
C ASN A 173 10.40 -10.73 10.10
N ILE A 174 9.93 -11.65 9.24
CA ILE A 174 8.59 -11.61 8.65
C ILE A 174 7.54 -11.74 9.75
N ASN A 175 6.56 -10.85 9.75
CA ASN A 175 5.43 -10.87 10.67
C ASN A 175 4.15 -10.29 10.00
N ASP A 176 2.99 -10.60 10.57
CA ASP A 176 1.67 -10.15 10.12
C ASP A 176 1.08 -9.08 11.06
N ASN A 177 1.92 -8.41 11.85
CA ASN A 177 1.45 -7.42 12.81
C ASN A 177 0.86 -6.20 12.08
N MET A 178 -0.45 -6.02 12.22
CA MET A 178 -1.23 -4.94 11.61
C MET A 178 -0.78 -3.54 12.02
N GLU A 179 -0.11 -3.38 13.18
CA GLU A 179 0.42 -2.08 13.64
C GLU A 179 1.71 -1.70 12.92
N THR A 180 2.52 -2.70 12.58
CA THR A 180 3.80 -2.49 11.93
C THR A 180 3.70 -2.67 10.42
N SER A 181 2.59 -3.15 9.86
CA SER A 181 2.49 -3.30 8.40
C SER A 181 2.57 -1.94 7.70
N ILE A 182 3.30 -1.91 6.58
CA ILE A 182 3.40 -0.71 5.74
C ILE A 182 2.05 -0.32 5.17
N THR A 183 1.31 -1.29 4.65
CA THR A 183 -0.05 -1.08 4.15
C THR A 183 -1.00 -1.18 5.32
N PRO A 184 -1.77 -0.12 5.62
CA PRO A 184 -2.76 -0.18 6.68
C PRO A 184 -3.76 -1.29 6.42
N PHE A 185 -4.11 -2.04 7.48
CA PHE A 185 -5.23 -2.97 7.40
C PHE A 185 -6.52 -2.21 7.17
N THR A 186 -7.25 -2.57 6.12
CA THR A 186 -8.55 -1.99 5.79
C THR A 186 -9.61 -3.07 5.70
N TYR A 187 -10.82 -2.76 6.15
CA TYR A 187 -11.95 -3.67 6.08
C TYR A 187 -12.63 -3.70 4.70
N GLY A 188 -12.39 -2.70 3.86
CA GLY A 188 -12.88 -2.62 2.48
C GLY A 188 -14.39 -2.78 2.35
N GLU A 189 -14.80 -3.49 1.30
CA GLU A 189 -16.21 -3.73 0.93
C GLU A 189 -17.02 -4.46 2.01
N LEU A 190 -16.38 -5.22 2.90
CA LEU A 190 -17.05 -5.93 3.99
C LEU A 190 -17.75 -4.97 4.97
N TYR A 191 -17.23 -3.75 5.06
CA TYR A 191 -17.79 -2.71 5.91
C TYR A 191 -18.50 -1.63 5.10
N ARG A 192 -18.17 -1.39 3.83
CA ARG A 192 -18.81 -0.35 3.00
C ARG A 192 -20.35 -0.47 2.97
N ASN A 193 -20.88 -1.69 2.94
CA ASN A 193 -22.33 -1.93 2.88
C ASN A 193 -23.08 -1.85 4.23
N ARG A 194 -22.38 -1.54 5.33
CA ARG A 194 -23.01 -1.39 6.65
C ARG A 194 -23.55 0.03 6.83
N ASN A 195 -24.77 0.12 7.35
CA ASN A 195 -25.40 1.38 7.73
C ASN A 195 -24.82 1.91 9.05
N GLU A 196 -23.57 2.36 9.00
CA GLU A 196 -22.81 2.91 10.12
C GLU A 196 -22.42 4.35 9.80
N GLU A 197 -22.33 5.19 10.84
CA GLU A 197 -21.78 6.54 10.71
C GLU A 197 -20.34 6.48 10.18
N ARG A 198 -19.99 7.43 9.32
CA ARG A 198 -18.69 7.52 8.66
C ARG A 198 -18.00 8.84 8.94
N CYS A 199 -16.68 8.86 8.78
CA CYS A 199 -15.89 10.07 8.84
C CYS A 199 -14.81 10.03 7.76
N LEU A 200 -14.69 11.12 6.99
CA LEU A 200 -13.54 11.37 6.14
C LEU A 200 -12.52 12.20 6.91
N VAL A 201 -11.28 11.72 6.96
CA VAL A 201 -10.12 12.49 7.40
C VAL A 201 -9.13 12.57 6.24
N VAL A 202 -8.66 13.78 5.91
CA VAL A 202 -7.67 14.00 4.84
C VAL A 202 -6.48 14.78 5.39
N PHE A 203 -5.29 14.23 5.26
CA PHE A 203 -4.04 14.92 5.54
C PHE A 203 -3.46 15.48 4.24
N PHE A 204 -3.13 16.77 4.24
CA PHE A 204 -2.49 17.39 3.08
C PHE A 204 -0.98 17.14 3.11
N HIS A 205 -0.31 17.37 1.98
CA HIS A 205 1.13 17.16 1.85
C HIS A 205 1.92 17.88 2.94
N HIS A 206 2.63 17.10 3.76
CA HIS A 206 3.51 17.56 4.83
C HIS A 206 4.47 16.42 5.22
N SER A 207 5.65 16.77 5.74
CA SER A 207 6.64 15.79 6.26
C SER A 207 6.13 14.86 7.37
N ASN A 208 4.99 15.19 7.99
CA ASN A 208 4.41 14.46 9.12
C ASN A 208 3.07 13.78 8.76
N ALA A 209 2.59 13.94 7.52
CA ALA A 209 1.27 13.45 7.13
C ALA A 209 1.15 11.93 7.27
N ASP A 210 2.15 11.17 6.80
CA ASP A 210 2.18 9.71 6.91
C ASP A 210 2.19 9.24 8.38
N SER A 211 3.12 9.78 9.19
CA SER A 211 3.23 9.45 10.62
C SER A 211 1.95 9.76 11.38
N CYS A 212 1.33 10.92 11.10
CA CYS A 212 0.08 11.34 11.72
C CYS A 212 -1.09 10.42 11.32
N ALA A 213 -1.20 10.06 10.04
CA ALA A 213 -2.23 9.15 9.55
C ALA A 213 -2.11 7.77 10.22
N ARG A 214 -0.90 7.22 10.32
CA ARG A 214 -0.63 5.94 11.00
C ARG A 214 -0.96 5.99 12.50
N GLU A 215 -0.59 7.08 13.17
CA GLU A 215 -0.88 7.24 14.60
C GLU A 215 -2.38 7.39 14.86
N LEU A 216 -3.11 8.15 14.03
CA LEU A 216 -4.56 8.22 14.10
C LEU A 216 -5.18 6.81 13.96
N ILE A 217 -4.76 6.03 12.96
CA ILE A 217 -5.22 4.65 12.78
C ILE A 217 -4.94 3.81 14.03
N ALA A 218 -3.74 3.88 14.59
CA ALA A 218 -3.38 3.16 15.81
C ALA A 218 -4.26 3.56 17.00
N MET A 219 -4.54 4.85 17.18
CA MET A 219 -5.41 5.36 18.24
C MET A 219 -6.86 4.90 18.08
N THR A 220 -7.37 4.78 16.85
CA THR A 220 -8.73 4.29 16.62
C THR A 220 -8.93 2.83 17.04
N LYS A 221 -7.87 2.02 17.16
CA LYS A 221 -7.98 0.64 17.67
C LYS A 221 -8.43 0.55 19.14
N GLN A 222 -8.22 1.62 19.91
CA GLN A 222 -8.70 1.71 21.30
C GLN A 222 -10.19 2.14 21.37
N SER A 223 -10.81 2.39 20.22
CA SER A 223 -12.20 2.78 20.07
C SER A 223 -13.00 1.67 19.37
N GLN A 224 -14.27 1.95 19.07
CA GLN A 224 -15.15 1.06 18.29
C GLN A 224 -15.06 1.31 16.78
N LEU A 225 -14.13 2.15 16.34
CA LEU A 225 -14.00 2.52 14.93
C LEU A 225 -13.18 1.50 14.15
N VAL A 226 -13.53 1.36 12.87
CA VAL A 226 -12.74 0.60 11.91
C VAL A 226 -12.25 1.49 10.78
N LEU A 227 -11.09 1.14 10.22
CA LEU A 227 -10.60 1.75 8.99
C LEU A 227 -11.17 1.00 7.78
N VAL A 228 -12.00 1.67 7.00
CA VAL A 228 -12.72 1.06 5.87
C VAL A 228 -11.84 1.02 4.64
N GLN A 229 -11.23 2.15 4.30
CA GLN A 229 -10.36 2.28 3.14
C GLN A 229 -9.47 3.51 3.27
N THR A 230 -8.43 3.55 2.44
CA THR A 230 -7.47 4.64 2.34
C THR A 230 -7.27 5.02 0.88
N LYS A 231 -6.83 6.26 0.64
CA LYS A 231 -6.40 6.71 -0.69
C LYS A 231 -5.29 7.76 -0.60
N CYS A 232 -4.36 7.73 -1.54
CA CYS A 232 -3.37 8.78 -1.74
C CYS A 232 -3.28 9.18 -3.22
N TYR A 233 -3.52 10.45 -3.52
CA TYR A 233 -3.52 10.97 -4.89
C TYR A 233 -3.44 12.51 -4.93
N LEU A 234 -3.19 13.06 -6.12
CA LEU A 234 -3.10 14.50 -6.36
C LEU A 234 -4.49 15.11 -6.62
N ILE A 235 -4.85 16.13 -5.85
CA ILE A 235 -6.07 16.91 -6.11
C ILE A 235 -5.70 18.21 -6.82
N ASN A 236 -6.36 18.51 -7.93
CA ASN A 236 -6.19 19.83 -8.57
C ASN A 236 -6.95 20.93 -7.82
N GLU A 237 -6.46 22.15 -7.92
CA GLU A 237 -6.99 23.32 -7.19
C GLU A 237 -8.49 23.56 -7.43
N MET A 238 -8.95 23.38 -8.68
CA MET A 238 -10.35 23.59 -9.07
C MET A 238 -11.31 22.59 -8.42
N SER A 239 -10.81 21.39 -8.07
CA SER A 239 -11.61 20.32 -7.47
C SER A 239 -11.61 20.39 -5.95
N ALA A 240 -10.60 21.01 -5.34
CA ALA A 240 -10.45 21.09 -3.88
C ALA A 240 -11.67 21.74 -3.20
N SER A 241 -12.17 22.87 -3.71
CA SER A 241 -13.33 23.53 -3.13
C SER A 241 -14.59 22.67 -3.18
N ARG A 242 -14.76 21.85 -4.24
CA ARG A 242 -15.89 20.92 -4.37
C ARG A 242 -15.79 19.74 -3.40
N LEU A 243 -14.57 19.27 -3.14
CA LEU A 243 -14.29 18.15 -2.23
C LEU A 243 -14.39 18.57 -0.76
N PHE A 244 -13.94 19.78 -0.42
CA PHE A 244 -13.81 20.24 0.98
C PHE A 244 -14.84 21.31 1.36
N SER A 245 -16.11 21.05 1.03
CA SER A 245 -17.27 21.83 1.48
C SER A 245 -17.21 23.34 1.16
N GLY A 246 -16.66 23.69 -0.02
CA GLY A 246 -16.54 25.08 -0.48
C GLY A 246 -15.44 25.89 0.21
N ASN A 247 -14.66 25.29 1.11
CA ASN A 247 -13.62 25.99 1.84
C ASN A 247 -12.37 26.18 0.95
N SER A 248 -12.19 27.40 0.44
CA SER A 248 -11.07 27.75 -0.43
C SER A 248 -9.71 27.73 0.26
N ALA A 249 -9.65 27.65 1.60
CA ALA A 249 -8.39 27.54 2.33
C ALA A 249 -7.59 26.27 1.97
N TYR A 250 -8.28 25.22 1.49
CA TYR A 250 -7.65 23.97 1.08
C TYR A 250 -7.10 23.98 -0.34
N ASN A 251 -7.50 24.95 -1.18
CA ASN A 251 -7.11 25.01 -2.59
C ASN A 251 -5.58 25.10 -2.76
N SER A 252 -4.91 25.93 -1.98
CA SER A 252 -3.45 26.08 -2.03
C SER A 252 -2.70 24.95 -1.31
N LEU A 253 -3.39 24.13 -0.51
CA LEU A 253 -2.79 23.01 0.20
C LEU A 253 -2.70 21.76 -0.68
N VAL A 254 -3.69 21.52 -1.55
CA VAL A 254 -3.68 20.38 -2.47
C VAL A 254 -2.61 20.48 -3.55
N THR A 255 -2.16 21.68 -3.88
CA THR A 255 -1.12 21.89 -4.91
C THR A 255 0.29 21.56 -4.40
N LYS A 256 0.46 21.36 -3.09
CA LYS A 256 1.76 21.05 -2.47
C LYS A 256 2.21 19.61 -2.68
N GLY A 257 1.29 18.72 -3.06
CA GLY A 257 1.57 17.31 -3.27
C GLY A 257 0.33 16.44 -3.00
N PRO A 258 0.48 15.11 -3.04
CA PRO A 258 -0.65 14.21 -2.84
C PRO A 258 -1.21 14.32 -1.43
N VAL A 259 -2.52 14.10 -1.31
CA VAL A 259 -3.22 14.03 -0.02
C VAL A 259 -3.38 12.58 0.41
N ILE A 260 -3.48 12.32 1.71
CA ILE A 260 -3.81 11.00 2.27
C ILE A 260 -5.22 11.08 2.86
N GLY A 261 -6.17 10.34 2.29
CA GLY A 261 -7.53 10.21 2.79
C GLY A 261 -7.74 8.90 3.52
N LEU A 262 -8.47 8.97 4.63
CA LEU A 262 -8.86 7.84 5.48
C LEU A 262 -10.38 7.86 5.63
N GLU A 263 -11.03 6.72 5.38
CA GLU A 263 -12.44 6.52 5.76
C GLU A 263 -12.51 5.68 7.03
N PHE A 264 -13.12 6.23 8.07
CA PHE A 264 -13.48 5.50 9.27
C PHE A 264 -14.98 5.23 9.32
N ALA A 265 -15.37 4.13 9.98
CA ALA A 265 -16.75 3.80 10.27
C ALA A 265 -16.94 3.35 11.72
N GLY A 266 -18.11 3.63 12.29
CA GLY A 266 -18.52 3.17 13.61
C GLY A 266 -19.40 4.18 14.34
N THR A 267 -19.89 3.81 15.52
CA THR A 267 -20.75 4.69 16.34
C THR A 267 -20.00 5.95 16.78
N ASN A 268 -20.60 7.14 16.58
CA ASN A 268 -20.00 8.45 16.90
C ASN A 268 -18.67 8.70 16.16
N CYS A 269 -18.51 8.12 14.96
CA CYS A 269 -17.26 8.15 14.19
C CYS A 269 -16.70 9.56 14.03
N VAL A 270 -17.53 10.54 13.65
CA VAL A 270 -17.08 11.91 13.40
C VAL A 270 -16.55 12.54 14.68
N GLN A 271 -17.32 12.42 15.77
CA GLN A 271 -16.95 13.00 17.07
C GLN A 271 -15.65 12.38 17.60
N ILE A 272 -15.51 11.05 17.53
CA ILE A 272 -14.31 10.35 18.02
C ILE A 272 -13.08 10.78 17.20
N CYS A 273 -13.17 10.79 15.86
CA CYS A 273 -12.06 11.23 15.00
C CYS A 273 -11.66 12.69 15.30
N GLN A 274 -12.63 13.59 15.49
CA GLN A 274 -12.37 14.99 15.84
C GLN A 274 -11.69 15.14 17.20
N GLN A 275 -12.12 14.40 18.22
CA GLN A 275 -11.50 14.42 19.55
C GLN A 275 -10.06 13.93 19.49
N LEU A 276 -9.82 12.76 18.88
CA LEU A 276 -8.47 12.21 18.73
C LEU A 276 -7.55 13.21 18.03
N LEU A 277 -7.93 13.72 16.85
CA LEU A 277 -7.12 14.69 16.11
C LEU A 277 -6.83 15.96 16.91
N ASN A 278 -7.84 16.52 17.60
CA ASN A 278 -7.65 17.72 18.41
C ASN A 278 -6.63 17.51 19.52
N ASP A 279 -6.68 16.36 20.19
CA ASP A 279 -5.81 16.06 21.32
C ASP A 279 -4.37 15.86 20.88
N PHE A 280 -4.11 15.08 19.83
CA PHE A 280 -2.73 14.74 19.47
C PHE A 280 -2.09 15.69 18.45
N ILE A 281 -2.82 16.27 17.48
CA ILE A 281 -2.20 17.22 16.51
C ILE A 281 -1.69 18.46 17.25
N LYS A 282 -2.45 18.99 18.21
CA LYS A 282 -2.03 20.15 18.99
C LYS A 282 -0.75 19.89 19.79
N LEU A 283 -0.58 18.66 20.27
CA LEU A 283 0.56 18.28 21.12
C LEU A 283 1.80 17.89 20.28
N LYS A 284 1.63 17.13 19.20
CA LYS A 284 2.72 16.44 18.50
C LYS A 284 2.96 16.90 17.06
N TYR A 285 1.94 17.39 16.37
CA TYR A 285 1.99 17.74 14.94
C TYR A 285 1.53 19.17 14.68
N GLN A 286 2.08 20.12 15.42
CA GLN A 286 1.73 21.53 15.28
C GLN A 286 1.85 21.97 13.81
N ASN A 287 0.82 22.69 13.34
CA ASN A 287 0.70 23.22 11.97
C ASN A 287 0.50 22.18 10.86
N LEU A 288 0.26 20.90 11.15
CA LEU A 288 -0.12 19.93 10.12
C LEU A 288 -1.52 20.27 9.57
N PRO A 289 -1.67 20.65 8.29
CA PRO A 289 -2.96 20.87 7.68
C PRO A 289 -3.72 19.55 7.51
N TYR A 290 -5.01 19.55 7.89
CA TYR A 290 -5.92 18.44 7.66
C TYR A 290 -7.34 18.94 7.40
N PHE A 291 -8.16 18.06 6.82
CA PHE A 291 -9.59 18.18 6.70
C PHE A 291 -10.24 17.02 7.46
N ILE A 292 -11.37 17.29 8.11
CA ILE A 292 -12.20 16.27 8.76
C ILE A 292 -13.67 16.60 8.56
N SER A 293 -14.49 15.58 8.32
CA SER A 293 -15.95 15.73 8.29
C SER A 293 -16.46 16.43 9.56
N GLN A 294 -17.42 17.34 9.40
CA GLN A 294 -17.97 18.11 10.52
C GLN A 294 -19.23 17.47 11.12
N SER A 295 -19.95 16.68 10.32
CA SER A 295 -21.14 15.96 10.73
C SER A 295 -21.25 14.62 9.99
N ALA A 296 -22.01 13.68 10.56
CA ALA A 296 -22.32 12.40 9.92
C ALA A 296 -23.04 12.57 8.58
N THR A 297 -23.92 13.58 8.49
CA THR A 297 -24.69 13.90 7.28
C THR A 297 -23.78 14.33 6.14
N ASP A 298 -22.81 15.21 6.42
CA ASP A 298 -21.88 15.71 5.39
C ASP A 298 -20.85 14.65 5.00
N ALA A 299 -20.48 13.76 5.93
CA ALA A 299 -19.44 12.76 5.72
C ALA A 299 -19.74 11.84 4.53
N HIS A 300 -21.00 11.44 4.34
CA HIS A 300 -21.40 10.56 3.24
C HIS A 300 -21.11 11.18 1.87
N GLU A 301 -21.59 12.40 1.63
CA GLU A 301 -21.36 13.11 0.37
C GLU A 301 -19.87 13.43 0.16
N GLN A 302 -19.14 13.76 1.23
CA GLN A 302 -17.70 14.02 1.18
C GLN A 302 -16.91 12.77 0.78
N LEU A 303 -17.24 11.60 1.34
CA LEU A 303 -16.63 10.32 1.00
C LEU A 303 -16.90 9.95 -0.44
N ASP A 304 -18.15 10.02 -0.88
CA ASP A 304 -18.54 9.72 -2.26
C ASP A 304 -17.76 10.60 -3.23
N LYS A 305 -17.73 11.92 -3.00
CA LYS A 305 -16.97 12.85 -3.84
C LYS A 305 -15.48 12.52 -3.85
N PHE A 306 -14.88 12.29 -2.68
CA PHE A 306 -13.45 12.04 -2.54
C PHE A 306 -13.00 10.75 -3.26
N TYR A 307 -13.72 9.64 -3.07
CA TYR A 307 -13.36 8.35 -3.65
C TYR A 307 -13.79 8.20 -5.11
N ASN A 308 -14.91 8.83 -5.53
CA ASN A 308 -15.28 8.87 -6.95
C ASN A 308 -14.28 9.70 -7.76
N PHE A 309 -13.84 10.84 -7.22
CA PHE A 309 -12.83 11.66 -7.88
C PHE A 309 -11.49 10.93 -8.00
N ALA A 310 -11.06 10.24 -6.94
CA ALA A 310 -9.86 9.40 -6.98
C ALA A 310 -9.97 8.30 -8.04
N SER A 311 -11.15 7.71 -8.20
CA SER A 311 -11.39 6.66 -9.20
C SER A 311 -11.30 7.19 -10.62
N MET A 312 -11.84 8.37 -10.89
CA MET A 312 -11.75 9.01 -12.21
C MET A 312 -10.32 9.34 -12.64
N GLN A 313 -9.43 9.67 -11.70
CA GLN A 313 -8.03 9.95 -12.00
C GLN A 313 -7.17 8.72 -12.29
N MET A 314 -7.57 7.53 -11.85
CA MET A 314 -6.83 6.30 -12.16
C MET A 314 -7.00 5.84 -13.61
N PHE A 315 -7.94 6.42 -14.35
CA PHE A 315 -8.20 6.13 -15.77
C PHE A 315 -7.75 7.25 -16.72
N ALA A 316 -7.08 8.29 -16.22
CA ALA A 316 -6.61 9.45 -16.97
C ALA A 316 -5.09 9.47 -17.03
#